data_AF-A0A8H3I886-F1
#
_entry.id   AF-A0A8H3I886-F1
#
_cell.length_a   1.000
_cell.length_b   1.000
_cell.length_c   1.000
_cell.angle_alpha   90.00
_cell.angle_beta   90.00
_cell.angle_gamma   90.00
#
_symmetry.space_group_name_H-M   'P 1'
#
loop_
_entity.id
_entity.type
_entity.pdbx_description
1 polymer ?
#
loop_
_entity_poly.entity_id
_entity_poly.type
_entity_poly.pdbx_seq_one_letter_code
_entity_poly.pdbx_strand_id
1 'polypeptide(L)'
;MVPFVRIPSYTPELFNFALSAGAGGVVMPRIQNAKQAEELVRLSRFPPLGDRGFPPAALINEQQNRTPEGQTTYDVWNSHAAVICQIEDLQGLENVEEICRVPGVDGLFVGTGDLRLCMDLAPGSLDGEEPVFTAALQKIRDTAKAHKLPIMGFGLSPPILQRRIEMGWTAFIIHGDVDAILNSATQSLQSYSDAAYASNGHLLARGTNGEQSHR
;
A
#
# COMPACT_ATOMS: atom_id res chain seq x y z
N MET A 1 -11.19 0.44 11.44
CA MET A 1 -10.04 0.42 10.51
C MET A 1 -9.68 -1.03 10.26
N VAL A 2 -9.46 -1.44 9.01
CA VAL A 2 -9.08 -2.82 8.66
C VAL A 2 -7.61 -2.80 8.25
N PRO A 3 -6.69 -3.46 8.98
CA PRO A 3 -5.27 -3.46 8.64
C PRO A 3 -4.97 -4.43 7.50
N PHE A 4 -4.11 -4.02 6.58
CA PHE A 4 -3.54 -4.87 5.53
C PHE A 4 -2.03 -4.98 5.76
N VAL A 5 -1.47 -6.16 5.54
CA VAL A 5 -0.03 -6.41 5.76
C VAL A 5 0.62 -6.80 4.44
N ARG A 6 1.66 -6.06 4.04
CA ARG A 6 2.51 -6.47 2.92
C ARG A 6 3.51 -7.53 3.40
N ILE A 7 3.41 -8.75 2.86
CA ILE A 7 4.21 -9.90 3.30
C ILE A 7 5.51 -9.96 2.48
N PRO A 8 6.69 -10.17 3.09
CA PRO A 8 7.96 -10.15 2.37
C PRO A 8 8.29 -11.45 1.62
N SER A 9 7.70 -12.59 1.97
CA SER A 9 8.00 -13.90 1.37
C SER A 9 6.88 -14.93 1.54
N TYR A 10 6.91 -16.00 0.73
CA TYR A 10 5.99 -17.15 0.77
C TYR A 10 6.26 -18.12 1.92
N THR A 11 6.33 -17.59 3.14
CA THR A 11 6.66 -18.37 4.33
C THR A 11 5.38 -18.56 5.16
N PRO A 12 4.82 -19.77 5.30
CA PRO A 12 3.52 -20.01 5.95
C PRO A 12 3.37 -19.34 7.32
N GLU A 13 4.46 -19.25 8.07
CA GLU A 13 4.57 -18.61 9.38
C GLU A 13 4.21 -17.12 9.34
N LEU A 14 4.61 -16.41 8.28
CA LEU A 14 4.32 -14.98 8.13
C LEU A 14 2.83 -14.73 7.85
N PHE A 15 2.20 -15.60 7.06
CA PHE A 15 0.76 -15.54 6.79
C PHE A 15 -0.04 -15.82 8.05
N ASN A 16 0.32 -16.89 8.77
CA ASN A 16 -0.29 -17.21 10.06
C ASN A 16 -0.10 -16.06 11.04
N PHE A 17 1.10 -15.49 11.14
CA PHE A 17 1.37 -14.39 12.05
C PHE A 17 0.52 -13.17 11.73
N ALA A 18 0.58 -12.67 10.50
CA ALA A 18 -0.12 -11.46 10.09
C ALA A 18 -1.65 -11.60 10.21
N LEU A 19 -2.21 -12.67 9.65
CA LEU A 19 -3.66 -12.87 9.63
C LEU A 19 -4.22 -13.27 11.01
N SER A 20 -3.43 -13.94 11.87
CA SER A 20 -3.89 -14.26 13.23
C SER A 20 -3.75 -13.09 14.20
N ALA A 21 -2.88 -12.11 13.88
CA ALA A 21 -2.83 -10.82 14.56
C ALA A 21 -4.01 -9.88 14.18
N GLY A 22 -4.88 -10.31 13.26
CA GLY A 22 -6.09 -9.56 12.87
C GLY A 22 -5.95 -8.74 11.58
N ALA A 23 -4.94 -9.00 10.75
CA ALA A 23 -4.89 -8.46 9.39
C ALA A 23 -6.15 -8.88 8.62
N GLY A 24 -6.86 -7.90 8.04
CA GLY A 24 -8.00 -8.14 7.16
C GLY A 24 -7.59 -8.57 5.75
N GLY A 25 -6.30 -8.54 5.44
CA GLY A 25 -5.77 -9.06 4.20
C GLY A 25 -4.26 -8.95 4.10
N VAL A 26 -3.72 -9.60 3.07
CA VAL A 26 -2.31 -9.60 2.74
C VAL A 26 -2.08 -9.03 1.35
N VAL A 27 -0.98 -8.30 1.19
CA VAL A 27 -0.46 -7.83 -0.10
C VAL A 27 0.86 -8.54 -0.35
N MET A 28 1.01 -9.23 -1.47
CA MET A 28 2.27 -9.88 -1.82
C MET A 28 2.96 -9.10 -2.95
N PRO A 29 4.17 -8.57 -2.73
CA PRO A 29 4.98 -7.92 -3.78
C PRO A 29 5.36 -8.92 -4.88
N ARG A 30 5.67 -8.38 -6.06
CA ARG A 30 6.27 -9.07 -7.20
C ARG A 30 5.55 -10.37 -7.60
N ILE A 31 4.23 -10.32 -7.79
CA ILE A 31 3.49 -11.43 -8.40
C ILE A 31 3.70 -11.41 -9.91
N GLN A 32 4.27 -12.48 -10.44
CA GLN A 32 4.72 -12.61 -11.83
C GLN A 32 3.92 -13.63 -12.64
N ASN A 33 3.15 -14.51 -12.00
CA ASN A 33 2.37 -15.55 -12.67
C ASN A 33 1.24 -16.10 -11.80
N ALA A 34 0.34 -16.88 -12.41
CA ALA A 34 -0.79 -17.52 -11.74
C ALA A 34 -0.36 -18.43 -10.59
N LYS A 35 0.72 -19.22 -10.73
CA LYS A 35 1.20 -20.13 -9.69
C LYS A 35 1.58 -19.39 -8.40
N GLN A 36 2.20 -18.22 -8.51
CA GLN A 36 2.52 -17.37 -7.36
C GLN A 36 1.26 -16.81 -6.69
N ALA A 37 0.25 -16.42 -7.49
CA ALA A 37 -1.04 -15.99 -6.95
C ALA A 37 -1.81 -17.14 -6.28
N GLU A 38 -1.79 -18.34 -6.85
CA GLU A 38 -2.38 -19.56 -6.25
C GLU A 38 -1.72 -19.89 -4.91
N GLU A 39 -0.38 -19.80 -4.86
CA GLU A 39 0.37 -20.01 -3.62
C GLU A 39 -0.01 -18.97 -2.55
N LEU A 40 -0.16 -17.71 -2.95
CA LEU A 40 -0.61 -16.64 -2.06
C LEU A 40 -2.00 -16.94 -1.48
N VAL A 41 -2.94 -17.38 -2.31
CA VAL A 41 -4.29 -17.77 -1.86
C VAL A 41 -4.20 -18.97 -0.92
N ARG A 42 -3.46 -20.02 -1.30
CA ARG A 42 -3.29 -21.25 -0.52
C ARG A 42 -2.75 -20.97 0.88
N LEU A 43 -1.74 -20.10 1.01
CA LEU A 43 -1.18 -19.73 2.31
C LEU A 43 -2.09 -18.83 3.16
N SER A 44 -3.08 -18.19 2.54
CA SER A 44 -4.00 -17.25 3.21
C SER A 44 -5.32 -17.89 3.65
N ARG A 45 -5.58 -19.14 3.27
CA ARG A 45 -6.85 -19.86 3.51
C ARG A 45 -6.63 -21.13 4.33
N PHE A 46 -7.56 -21.44 5.23
CA PHE A 46 -7.60 -22.71 5.96
C PHE A 46 -8.13 -23.84 5.07
N PRO A 47 -7.84 -25.11 5.40
CA PRO A 47 -8.45 -26.26 4.72
C PRO A 47 -10.00 -26.17 4.70
N PRO A 48 -10.66 -26.59 3.60
CA PRO A 48 -10.10 -27.21 2.40
C PRO A 48 -9.65 -26.22 1.31
N LEU A 49 -9.75 -24.91 1.56
CA LEU A 49 -9.46 -23.86 0.57
C LEU A 49 -7.97 -23.51 0.46
N GLY A 50 -7.16 -23.94 1.42
CA GLY A 50 -5.72 -23.73 1.46
C GLY A 50 -5.07 -24.47 2.63
N ASP A 51 -3.87 -24.05 3.00
CA ASP A 51 -3.00 -24.75 3.96
C ASP A 51 -2.55 -23.84 5.12
N ARG A 52 -3.32 -22.80 5.41
CA ARG A 52 -3.08 -21.92 6.57
C ARG A 52 -3.13 -22.73 7.86
N GLY A 53 -2.15 -22.52 8.71
CA GLY A 53 -2.00 -23.24 9.97
C GLY A 53 -2.96 -22.74 11.06
N PHE A 54 -3.49 -23.68 11.83
CA PHE A 54 -4.44 -23.41 12.92
C PHE A 54 -3.79 -22.56 14.03
N PRO A 55 -4.35 -21.37 14.38
CA PRO A 55 -3.86 -20.57 15.49
C PRO A 55 -4.54 -20.98 16.81
N PRO A 56 -3.83 -21.57 17.80
CA PRO A 56 -4.45 -22.03 19.05
C PRO A 56 -5.15 -20.92 19.85
N ALA A 57 -4.72 -19.67 19.68
CA ALA A 57 -5.34 -18.50 20.29
C ALA A 57 -6.82 -18.31 19.88
N ALA A 58 -7.24 -18.87 18.75
CA ALA A 58 -8.64 -18.88 18.30
C ALA A 58 -9.61 -19.56 19.29
N LEU A 59 -9.10 -20.49 20.11
CA LEU A 59 -9.92 -21.26 21.06
C LEU A 59 -10.03 -20.61 22.44
N ILE A 60 -9.22 -19.59 22.73
CA ILE A 60 -9.11 -19.05 24.09
C ILE A 60 -10.38 -18.26 24.49
N ASN A 61 -11.15 -17.74 23.52
CA ASN A 61 -12.35 -16.95 23.76
C ASN A 61 -13.52 -17.36 22.84
N GLU A 62 -13.99 -18.61 22.92
CA GLU A 62 -15.17 -19.06 22.15
C GLU A 62 -16.41 -18.16 22.35
N GLN A 63 -16.52 -17.48 23.50
CA GLN A 63 -17.63 -16.55 23.80
C GLN A 63 -17.55 -15.19 23.09
N GLN A 64 -16.45 -14.86 22.42
CA GLN A 64 -16.32 -13.64 21.61
C GLN A 64 -16.57 -13.89 20.11
N ASN A 65 -16.81 -15.14 19.72
CA ASN A 65 -17.08 -15.51 18.33
C ASN A 65 -18.49 -15.07 17.95
N ARG A 66 -18.60 -13.93 17.26
CA ARG A 66 -19.81 -13.52 16.51
C ARG A 66 -19.97 -14.34 15.22
N THR A 67 -19.64 -15.63 15.28
CA THR A 67 -19.71 -16.53 14.15
C THR A 67 -21.19 -16.79 13.84
N PRO A 68 -21.63 -16.57 12.60
CA PRO A 68 -23.01 -16.85 12.21
C PRO A 68 -23.40 -18.30 12.49
N GLU A 69 -24.66 -18.53 12.84
CA GLU A 69 -25.20 -19.88 13.00
C GLU A 69 -24.94 -20.71 11.74
N GLY A 70 -24.41 -21.93 11.91
CA GLY A 70 -24.08 -22.84 10.80
C GLY A 70 -22.71 -22.61 10.16
N GLN A 71 -21.90 -21.66 10.63
CA GLN A 71 -20.51 -21.47 10.19
C GLN A 71 -19.52 -21.76 11.30
N THR A 72 -18.30 -22.12 10.93
CA THR A 72 -17.14 -22.11 11.83
C THR A 72 -16.44 -20.75 11.76
N THR A 73 -15.65 -20.43 12.79
CA THR A 73 -14.79 -19.23 12.77
C THR A 73 -13.84 -19.23 11.57
N TYR A 74 -13.43 -20.41 11.08
CA TYR A 74 -12.56 -20.54 9.91
C TYR A 74 -13.28 -20.21 8.60
N ASP A 75 -14.57 -20.55 8.49
CA ASP A 75 -15.38 -20.18 7.32
C ASP A 75 -15.45 -18.66 7.22
N VAL A 76 -15.69 -18.00 8.36
CA VAL A 76 -15.70 -16.53 8.46
C VAL A 76 -14.32 -15.97 8.11
N TRP A 77 -13.24 -16.51 8.67
CA TRP A 77 -11.89 -16.01 8.37
C TRP A 77 -11.49 -16.20 6.91
N ASN A 78 -11.84 -17.35 6.31
CA ASN A 78 -11.60 -17.63 4.90
C ASN A 78 -12.35 -16.65 3.99
N SER A 79 -13.57 -16.23 4.37
CA SER A 79 -14.38 -15.33 3.56
C SER A 79 -14.03 -13.84 3.74
N HIS A 80 -13.22 -13.48 4.74
CA HIS A 80 -12.91 -12.08 5.08
C HIS A 80 -11.44 -11.69 4.88
N ALA A 81 -10.50 -12.65 4.80
CA ALA A 81 -9.09 -12.35 4.58
C ALA A 81 -8.81 -12.02 3.11
N ALA A 82 -8.67 -10.75 2.77
CA ALA A 82 -8.41 -10.34 1.39
C ALA A 82 -7.00 -10.75 0.91
N VAL A 83 -6.90 -11.22 -0.33
CA VAL A 83 -5.64 -11.58 -0.99
C VAL A 83 -5.37 -10.64 -2.16
N ILE A 84 -4.33 -9.82 -2.03
CA ILE A 84 -4.01 -8.77 -3.00
C ILE A 84 -2.67 -9.08 -3.69
N CYS A 85 -2.71 -9.21 -5.02
CA CYS A 85 -1.52 -9.45 -5.84
C CYS A 85 -0.89 -8.12 -6.29
N GLN A 86 0.38 -7.88 -5.96
CA GLN A 86 1.08 -6.68 -6.41
C GLN A 86 1.73 -6.90 -7.78
N ILE A 87 1.27 -6.14 -8.76
CA ILE A 87 1.82 -6.07 -10.11
C ILE A 87 2.80 -4.90 -10.17
N GLU A 88 4.09 -5.21 -10.30
CA GLU A 88 5.15 -4.20 -10.22
C GLU A 88 6.40 -4.50 -11.05
N ASP A 89 6.33 -5.48 -11.95
CA ASP A 89 7.37 -5.76 -12.94
C ASP A 89 6.77 -6.16 -14.29
N LEU A 90 7.61 -6.29 -15.31
CA LEU A 90 7.17 -6.59 -16.67
C LEU A 90 6.53 -7.97 -16.79
N GLN A 91 7.00 -8.96 -16.02
CA GLN A 91 6.48 -10.33 -16.09
C GLN A 91 5.07 -10.39 -15.49
N GLY A 92 4.86 -9.76 -14.32
CA GLY A 92 3.53 -9.61 -13.73
C GLY A 92 2.58 -8.82 -14.62
N LEU A 93 3.08 -7.79 -15.32
CA LEU A 93 2.28 -7.03 -16.30
C LEU A 93 1.91 -7.90 -17.52
N GLU A 94 2.83 -8.71 -18.02
CA GLU A 94 2.58 -9.63 -19.14
C GLU A 94 1.48 -10.63 -18.76
N ASN A 95 1.60 -11.22 -17.58
CA ASN A 95 0.75 -12.28 -17.03
C ASN A 95 -0.45 -11.78 -16.19
N VAL A 96 -0.76 -10.48 -16.21
CA VAL A 96 -1.81 -9.90 -15.35
C VAL A 96 -3.16 -10.60 -15.51
N GLU A 97 -3.48 -11.07 -16.72
CA GLU A 97 -4.73 -11.78 -16.99
C GLU A 97 -4.80 -13.15 -16.30
N GLU A 98 -3.75 -13.96 -16.37
CA GLU A 98 -3.75 -15.25 -15.67
C GLU A 98 -3.75 -15.09 -14.14
N ILE A 99 -3.09 -14.05 -13.62
CA ILE A 99 -3.11 -13.70 -12.19
C ILE A 99 -4.54 -13.34 -11.76
N CYS A 100 -5.24 -12.50 -12.54
CA CYS A 100 -6.62 -12.11 -12.25
C CYS A 100 -7.63 -13.26 -12.32
N ARG A 101 -7.31 -14.35 -13.04
CA ARG A 101 -8.18 -15.53 -13.16
C ARG A 101 -8.09 -16.47 -11.96
N VAL A 102 -7.06 -16.34 -11.12
CA VAL A 102 -6.85 -17.23 -9.98
C VAL A 102 -8.00 -17.08 -8.97
N PRO A 103 -8.75 -18.15 -8.67
CA PRO A 103 -9.80 -18.10 -7.66
C PRO A 103 -9.23 -17.72 -6.29
N GLY A 104 -9.88 -16.75 -5.63
CA GLY A 104 -9.46 -16.27 -4.32
C GLY A 104 -8.51 -15.08 -4.35
N VAL A 105 -8.07 -14.60 -5.53
CA VAL A 105 -7.49 -13.26 -5.67
C VAL A 105 -8.61 -12.23 -5.53
N ASP A 106 -8.49 -11.35 -4.54
CA ASP A 106 -9.53 -10.39 -4.17
C ASP A 106 -9.24 -8.97 -4.72
N GLY A 107 -8.05 -8.74 -5.27
CA GLY A 107 -7.69 -7.46 -5.86
C GLY A 107 -6.25 -7.38 -6.33
N LEU A 108 -5.93 -6.28 -7.00
CA LEU A 108 -4.57 -5.95 -7.42
C LEU A 108 -4.02 -4.76 -6.65
N PHE A 109 -2.73 -4.78 -6.38
CA PHE A 109 -1.96 -3.59 -6.03
C PHE A 109 -1.04 -3.24 -7.20
N VAL A 110 -0.96 -1.97 -7.59
CA VAL A 110 0.00 -1.53 -8.63
C VAL A 110 1.18 -0.83 -7.99
N GLY A 111 2.33 -1.51 -7.99
CA GLY A 111 3.60 -0.97 -7.51
C GLY A 111 4.21 -0.04 -8.57
N THR A 112 3.70 1.18 -8.69
CA THR A 112 4.06 2.07 -9.81
C THR A 112 5.53 2.48 -9.81
N GLY A 113 6.19 2.57 -8.65
CA GLY A 113 7.62 2.87 -8.57
C GLY A 113 8.46 1.77 -9.24
N ASP A 114 8.34 0.53 -8.76
CA ASP A 114 9.07 -0.62 -9.30
C ASP A 114 8.69 -0.91 -10.76
N LEU A 115 7.41 -0.76 -11.12
CA LEU A 115 6.96 -0.94 -12.51
C LEU A 115 7.64 0.03 -13.47
N ARG A 116 7.78 1.31 -13.07
CA ARG A 116 8.49 2.32 -13.85
C ARG A 116 9.98 2.00 -13.97
N LEU A 117 10.61 1.53 -12.89
CA LEU A 117 12.01 1.10 -12.92
C LEU A 117 12.22 -0.07 -13.90
N CYS A 118 11.32 -1.05 -13.90
CA CYS A 118 11.38 -2.17 -14.85
C CYS A 118 11.11 -1.76 -16.31
N MET A 119 10.58 -0.56 -16.55
CA MET A 119 10.36 0.02 -17.89
C MET A 119 11.49 0.96 -18.33
N ASP A 120 12.62 0.98 -17.59
CA ASP A 120 13.74 1.89 -17.82
C ASP A 120 13.34 3.38 -17.81
N LEU A 121 12.29 3.73 -17.05
CA LEU A 121 11.87 5.12 -16.87
C LEU A 121 12.65 5.79 -15.74
N ALA A 122 12.69 7.13 -15.77
CA ALA A 122 13.42 7.92 -14.80
C ALA A 122 13.00 7.57 -13.35
N PRO A 123 13.96 7.31 -12.45
CA PRO A 123 13.67 7.00 -11.05
C PRO A 123 13.13 8.23 -10.31
N GLY A 124 12.52 8.01 -9.15
CA GLY A 124 12.05 9.09 -8.26
C GLY A 124 10.66 9.64 -8.58
N SER A 125 9.96 9.08 -9.58
CA SER A 125 8.54 9.37 -9.82
C SER A 125 7.67 8.12 -9.64
N LEU A 126 6.52 8.28 -9.00
CA LEU A 126 5.50 7.25 -8.84
C LEU A 126 4.36 7.36 -9.87
N ASP A 127 4.46 8.33 -10.79
CA ASP A 127 3.47 8.61 -11.83
C ASP A 127 4.14 9.21 -13.09
N GLY A 128 3.41 9.30 -14.19
CA GLY A 128 3.89 9.92 -15.42
C GLY A 128 2.98 9.65 -16.61
N GLU A 129 3.28 10.29 -17.74
CA GLU A 129 2.48 10.23 -18.97
C GLU A 129 3.20 9.49 -20.10
N GLU A 130 4.29 8.79 -19.78
CA GLU A 130 5.06 8.04 -20.77
C GLU A 130 4.16 6.97 -21.42
N PRO A 131 4.17 6.83 -22.76
CA PRO A 131 3.27 5.90 -23.46
C PRO A 131 3.35 4.46 -22.95
N VAL A 132 4.55 3.98 -22.62
CA VAL A 132 4.75 2.62 -22.09
C VAL A 132 4.11 2.44 -20.71
N PHE A 133 4.20 3.45 -19.84
CA PHE A 133 3.64 3.40 -18.49
C PHE A 133 2.12 3.52 -18.52
N THR A 134 1.59 4.49 -19.27
CA THR A 134 0.15 4.67 -19.42
C THR A 134 -0.52 3.46 -20.08
N ALA A 135 0.11 2.85 -21.09
CA ALA A 135 -0.35 1.60 -21.69
C ALA A 135 -0.36 0.44 -20.69
N ALA A 136 0.65 0.34 -19.82
CA ALA A 136 0.68 -0.67 -18.77
C ALA A 136 -0.44 -0.49 -17.73
N LEU A 137 -0.65 0.74 -17.25
CA LEU A 137 -1.74 1.04 -16.34
C LEU A 137 -3.11 0.73 -16.98
N GLN A 138 -3.27 1.04 -18.26
CA GLN A 138 -4.47 0.75 -19.04
C GLN A 138 -4.71 -0.76 -19.17
N LYS A 139 -3.66 -1.55 -19.46
CA LYS A 139 -3.75 -3.02 -19.53
C LYS A 139 -4.19 -3.61 -18.19
N ILE A 140 -3.55 -3.21 -17.08
CA ILE A 140 -3.90 -3.67 -15.73
C ILE A 140 -5.36 -3.31 -15.43
N ARG A 141 -5.76 -2.08 -15.75
CA ARG A 141 -7.11 -1.57 -15.53
C ARG A 141 -8.17 -2.38 -16.26
N ASP A 142 -7.99 -2.59 -17.55
CA ASP A 142 -8.97 -3.32 -18.37
C ASP A 142 -9.08 -4.78 -17.92
N THR A 143 -7.94 -5.39 -17.58
CA THR A 143 -7.90 -6.76 -17.08
C THR A 143 -8.62 -6.90 -15.74
N ALA A 144 -8.31 -6.04 -14.77
CA ALA A 144 -8.94 -6.05 -13.46
C ALA A 144 -10.45 -5.79 -13.57
N LYS A 145 -10.87 -4.85 -14.42
CA LYS A 145 -12.29 -4.58 -14.68
C LYS A 145 -13.01 -5.80 -15.27
N ALA A 146 -12.41 -6.50 -16.23
CA ALA A 146 -12.99 -7.70 -16.81
C ALA A 146 -13.21 -8.82 -15.78
N HIS A 147 -12.33 -8.90 -14.77
CA HIS A 147 -12.41 -9.88 -13.68
C HIS A 147 -13.11 -9.34 -12.42
N LYS A 148 -13.63 -8.12 -12.46
CA LYS A 148 -14.30 -7.43 -11.34
C LYS A 148 -13.42 -7.30 -10.09
N LEU A 149 -12.11 -7.13 -10.29
CA LEU A 149 -11.14 -6.95 -9.22
C LEU A 149 -10.89 -5.46 -8.95
N PRO A 150 -10.92 -5.02 -7.68
CA PRO A 150 -10.51 -3.68 -7.30
C PRO A 150 -9.01 -3.48 -7.54
N ILE A 151 -8.63 -2.23 -7.80
CA ILE A 151 -7.23 -1.83 -7.96
C ILE A 151 -6.86 -0.88 -6.82
N MET A 152 -5.77 -1.23 -6.14
CA MET A 152 -5.13 -0.44 -5.10
C MET A 152 -3.82 0.17 -5.62
N GLY A 153 -3.49 1.36 -5.14
CA GLY A 153 -2.11 1.86 -5.20
C GLY A 153 -1.99 3.27 -4.65
N PHE A 154 -0.92 3.96 -5.01
CA PHE A 154 -0.64 5.29 -4.45
C PHE A 154 -1.55 6.40 -5.02
N GLY A 155 -1.92 7.36 -4.19
CA GLY A 155 -2.69 8.55 -4.54
C GLY A 155 -2.13 9.77 -3.82
N LEU A 156 -0.80 9.92 -3.87
CA LEU A 156 -0.03 10.81 -3.00
C LEU A 156 -0.13 12.30 -3.33
N SER A 157 -0.95 12.66 -4.32
CA SER A 157 -1.33 14.05 -4.59
C SER A 157 -2.75 14.10 -5.17
N PRO A 158 -3.48 15.22 -5.01
CA PRO A 158 -4.82 15.34 -5.56
C PRO A 158 -4.90 15.09 -7.08
N PRO A 159 -3.98 15.61 -7.92
CA PRO A 159 -4.00 15.31 -9.36
C PRO A 159 -3.80 13.83 -9.68
N ILE A 160 -2.88 13.14 -9.00
CA ILE A 160 -2.64 11.71 -9.19
C ILE A 160 -3.87 10.89 -8.75
N LEU A 161 -4.47 11.25 -7.61
CA LEU A 161 -5.67 10.60 -7.11
C LEU A 161 -6.84 10.74 -8.10
N GLN A 162 -7.12 11.96 -8.57
CA GLN A 162 -8.19 12.24 -9.53
C GLN A 162 -8.03 11.41 -10.81
N ARG A 163 -6.84 11.45 -11.40
CA ARG A 163 -6.50 10.66 -12.59
C ARG A 163 -6.73 9.16 -12.37
N ARG A 164 -6.30 8.61 -11.23
CA ARG A 164 -6.46 7.17 -10.96
C ARG A 164 -7.92 6.79 -10.68
N ILE A 165 -8.71 7.67 -10.06
CA ILE A 165 -10.16 7.50 -9.94
C ILE A 165 -10.81 7.46 -11.33
N GLU A 166 -10.45 8.39 -12.23
CA GLU A 166 -10.95 8.41 -13.61
C GLU A 166 -10.57 7.15 -14.40
N MET A 167 -9.39 6.59 -14.14
CA MET A 167 -8.99 5.30 -14.69
C MET A 167 -9.78 4.12 -14.10
N GLY A 168 -10.43 4.27 -12.95
CA GLY A 168 -11.25 3.23 -12.32
C GLY A 168 -10.58 2.49 -11.17
N TRP A 169 -9.55 3.07 -10.56
CA TRP A 169 -8.97 2.54 -9.32
C TRP A 169 -9.90 2.82 -8.15
N THR A 170 -9.90 1.95 -7.13
CA THR A 170 -10.92 1.95 -6.08
C THR A 170 -10.36 2.02 -4.66
N ALA A 171 -9.05 1.85 -4.48
CA ALA A 171 -8.39 1.96 -3.17
C ALA A 171 -7.07 2.71 -3.28
N PHE A 172 -6.79 3.58 -2.31
CA PHE A 172 -5.68 4.53 -2.41
C PHE A 172 -4.87 4.63 -1.12
N ILE A 173 -3.55 4.56 -1.26
CA ILE A 173 -2.61 5.04 -0.24
C ILE A 173 -2.34 6.51 -0.51
N ILE A 174 -2.92 7.37 0.32
CA ILE A 174 -2.83 8.83 0.18
C ILE A 174 -1.77 9.47 1.08
N HIS A 175 -1.20 8.71 2.02
CA HIS A 175 -0.21 9.21 2.98
C HIS A 175 0.66 8.05 3.52
N GLY A 176 1.88 8.37 3.95
CA GLY A 176 2.74 7.50 4.77
C GLY A 176 3.13 8.19 6.07
N ASP A 177 3.32 7.42 7.15
CA ASP A 177 3.75 7.93 8.45
C ASP A 177 5.15 8.56 8.40
N VAL A 178 6.09 7.94 7.69
CA VAL A 178 7.45 8.47 7.50
C VAL A 178 7.42 9.85 6.84
N ASP A 179 6.63 10.01 5.77
CA ASP A 179 6.47 11.30 5.09
C ASP A 179 5.82 12.35 6.01
N ALA A 180 4.81 11.96 6.80
CA ALA A 180 4.16 12.84 7.76
C ALA A 180 5.14 13.39 8.80
N ILE A 181 5.93 12.48 9.39
CA ILE A 181 6.89 12.80 10.45
C ILE A 181 7.98 13.70 9.89
N LEU A 182 8.54 13.36 8.72
CA LEU A 182 9.60 14.16 8.09
C LEU A 182 9.11 15.55 7.71
N ASN A 183 7.96 15.66 7.05
CA ASN A 183 7.41 16.95 6.62
C ASN A 183 7.07 17.84 7.81
N SER A 184 6.46 17.27 8.86
CA SER A 184 6.15 18.00 10.09
C SER A 184 7.41 18.50 10.80
N ALA A 185 8.45 17.65 10.92
CA ALA A 185 9.70 18.01 11.55
C ALA A 185 10.44 19.10 10.76
N THR A 186 10.56 18.94 9.44
CA THR A 186 11.21 19.92 8.55
C THR A 186 10.48 21.26 8.57
N GLN A 187 9.15 21.26 8.48
CA GLN A 187 8.35 22.49 8.52
C GLN A 187 8.48 23.22 9.87
N SER A 188 8.47 22.46 10.96
CA SER A 188 8.68 23.01 12.30
C SER A 188 10.06 23.67 12.39
N LEU A 189 11.13 22.94 12.09
CA LEU A 189 12.50 23.45 12.13
C LEU A 189 12.66 24.72 11.29
N GLN A 190 12.14 24.72 10.05
CA GLN A 190 12.19 25.87 9.16
C GLN A 190 11.52 27.09 9.79
N SER A 191 10.31 26.92 10.33
CA SER A 191 9.53 28.00 10.93
C SER A 191 10.23 28.62 12.16
N TYR A 192 10.82 27.79 13.02
CA TYR A 192 11.58 28.28 14.18
C TYR A 192 12.91 28.94 13.78
N SER A 193 13.61 28.39 12.78
CA SER A 193 14.80 29.00 12.21
C SER A 193 14.50 30.38 11.63
N ASP A 194 13.44 30.51 10.84
CA ASP A 194 13.03 31.78 10.23
C ASP A 194 12.69 32.84 11.29
N ALA A 195 11.96 32.45 12.34
CA ALA A 195 11.65 33.34 13.46
C ALA A 195 12.90 33.81 14.23
N ALA A 196 13.86 32.90 14.44
CA ALA A 196 15.13 33.23 15.08
C ALA A 196 15.98 34.19 14.22
N TYR A 197 16.07 33.94 12.91
CA TYR A 197 16.79 34.81 11.99
C TYR A 197 16.16 36.21 11.88
N ALA A 198 14.83 36.29 11.79
CA ALA A 198 14.12 37.57 11.78
C ALA A 198 14.37 38.39 13.07
N SER A 199 14.37 37.72 14.23
CA SER A 199 14.64 38.34 15.53
C SER A 199 16.08 38.86 15.63
N ASN A 200 17.06 38.08 15.14
CA ASN A 200 18.47 38.47 15.16
C ASN A 200 18.80 39.57 14.14
N GLY A 201 18.14 39.59 12.97
CA GLY A 201 18.23 40.69 12.01
C GLY A 201 17.76 42.03 12.59
N HIS A 202 16.71 42.01 13.42
CA HIS A 202 16.24 43.19 14.16
C HIS A 202 17.21 43.66 15.25
N LEU A 203 17.96 42.75 15.89
CA LEU A 203 18.97 43.11 16.90
C LEU A 203 20.19 43.80 16.28
N LEU A 204 20.64 43.36 15.10
CA LEU A 204 21.74 44.00 14.37
C LEU A 204 21.36 45.42 13.86
N ALA A 205 20.12 45.62 13.42
CA ALA A 205 19.63 46.94 12.98
C ALA A 205 19.43 47.95 14.12
N ARG A 206 19.23 47.49 15.37
CA ARG A 206 19.14 48.37 16.56
C ARG A 206 20.51 48.75 17.13
N GLY A 207 21.56 47.98 16.84
CA GLY A 207 22.92 48.24 17.31
C GLY A 207 23.65 49.39 16.60
N THR A 208 23.19 49.82 15.42
CA THR A 208 23.89 50.84 14.60
C THR A 208 23.44 52.29 14.83
N ASN A 209 22.38 52.53 15.62
CA ASN A 209 21.83 53.88 15.85
C ASN A 209 22.15 54.47 17.24
N GLY A 210 23.06 53.87 18.01
CA GLY A 210 23.31 54.23 19.42
C GLY A 210 24.56 55.07 19.72
N GLU A 211 25.43 55.38 18.75
CA GLU A 211 26.77 55.96 19.03
C GLU A 211 27.01 57.42 18.56
N GLN A 212 25.96 58.24 18.38
CA GLN A 212 26.15 59.67 18.12
C GLN A 212 25.36 60.56 19.09
N SER A 213 25.89 60.72 20.31
CA SER A 213 25.59 61.87 21.17
C SER A 213 26.43 61.76 22.44
N HIS A 214 27.65 62.32 22.43
CA HIS A 214 28.29 63.02 23.55
C HIS A 214 29.65 63.56 23.08
N ARG A 215 29.63 64.80 22.58
CA ARG A 215 30.74 65.76 22.64
C ARG A 215 30.18 67.09 23.11
#